data_AF-A0AAC8ZNL0-F1
#
_entry.id   AF-A0AAC8ZNL0-F1
#
_cell.length_a   1.000
_cell.length_b   1.000
_cell.length_c   1.000
_cell.angle_alpha   90.00
_cell.angle_beta   90.00
_cell.angle_gamma   90.00
#
_symmetry.space_group_name_H-M   'P 1'
#
loop_
_entity.id
_entity.type
_entity.pdbx_description
1 polymer ?
#
loop_
_entity_poly.entity_id
_entity_poly.type
_entity_poly.pdbx_seq_one_letter_code
_entity_poly.pdbx_strand_id
1 'polypeptide(L)'
;MNFNPIPVGNFEAGSIGIILILRAFSSGCSALTGIEAVSNGVQVFKAPCAKNANRTLMAMALILMTMFLGVTVLADSLHIYPNNTQSVLSQIAHLVFGEGVIGVGLYYALQVATALILLLAANTSFSGFPRLASILAEHNYLPRQLRNIGDRLAYSNGIIMLAIIAIVLVIAFQANTHSLIPLYSIGVFLAFSLSQAGVARYFIKRRLNGWLWKSGVSIVGCITTSIAFIVIAESKFTSGAWVVFLIAPLLLYLFYKVHSHYHEVDQELACSGQVILDTFN
;
A
#
# COMPACT_ATOMS: atom_id res chain seq x y z
N MET A 1 28.85 30.29 -17.67
CA MET A 1 29.39 29.46 -16.57
C MET A 1 29.77 28.12 -17.16
N ASN A 2 31.07 27.82 -17.24
CA ASN A 2 31.58 26.58 -17.83
C ASN A 2 31.27 25.40 -16.91
N PHE A 3 30.49 24.45 -17.42
CA PHE A 3 30.16 23.21 -16.74
C PHE A 3 31.35 22.25 -16.90
N ASN A 4 32.10 22.03 -15.81
CA ASN A 4 33.19 21.08 -15.78
C ASN A 4 32.75 19.90 -14.89
N PRO A 5 32.36 18.74 -15.44
CA PRO A 5 32.04 17.59 -14.63
C PRO A 5 33.32 17.10 -13.94
N ILE A 6 33.28 17.03 -12.61
CA ILE A 6 34.34 16.44 -11.79
C ILE A 6 34.40 14.95 -12.14
N PRO A 7 35.57 14.39 -12.51
CA PRO A 7 35.67 12.97 -12.82
C PRO A 7 35.30 12.18 -11.57
N VAL A 8 34.26 11.34 -11.70
CA VAL A 8 33.86 10.40 -10.66
C VAL A 8 35.04 9.45 -10.45
N GLY A 9 35.70 9.57 -9.31
CA GLY A 9 36.79 8.67 -8.93
C GLY A 9 36.31 7.23 -8.98
N ASN A 10 37.23 6.29 -9.25
CA ASN A 10 36.98 4.86 -9.21
C ASN A 10 36.57 4.44 -7.79
N PHE A 11 35.29 4.62 -7.45
CA PHE A 11 34.67 3.95 -6.32
C PHE A 11 34.62 2.47 -6.65
N GLU A 12 34.88 1.62 -5.67
CA GLU A 12 34.67 0.17 -5.76
C GLU A 12 33.20 -0.11 -6.16
N ALA A 13 32.96 -0.15 -7.46
CA ALA A 13 31.64 -0.01 -8.07
C ALA A 13 30.77 -1.27 -7.91
N GLY A 14 31.36 -2.38 -7.44
CA GLY A 14 30.66 -3.66 -7.29
C GLY A 14 29.56 -3.62 -6.25
N SER A 15 29.84 -3.15 -5.03
CA SER A 15 28.89 -3.25 -3.91
C SER A 15 27.98 -2.02 -3.79
N ILE A 16 28.52 -0.81 -4.02
CA ILE A 16 27.71 0.43 -3.96
C ILE A 16 26.74 0.50 -5.14
N GLY A 17 27.15 0.04 -6.33
CA GLY A 17 26.28 -0.01 -7.52
C GLY A 17 25.06 -0.92 -7.34
N ILE A 18 25.28 -2.15 -6.84
CA ILE A 18 24.19 -3.10 -6.58
C ILE A 18 23.21 -2.54 -5.55
N ILE A 19 23.70 -1.95 -4.45
CA ILE A 19 22.84 -1.36 -3.42
C ILE A 19 22.02 -0.18 -3.98
N LEU A 20 22.62 0.67 -4.81
CA LEU A 20 21.90 1.79 -5.44
C LEU A 20 20.83 1.30 -6.42
N ILE A 21 21.13 0.28 -7.23
CA ILE A 21 20.15 -0.35 -8.13
C ILE A 21 19.01 -0.95 -7.32
N LEU A 22 19.31 -1.67 -6.24
CA LEU A 22 18.28 -2.25 -5.36
C LEU A 22 17.42 -1.17 -4.70
N ARG A 23 18.01 -0.04 -4.28
CA ARG A 23 17.27 1.10 -3.74
C ARG A 23 16.36 1.75 -4.77
N ALA A 24 16.86 1.97 -5.99
CA ALA A 24 16.07 2.51 -7.09
C ALA A 24 14.93 1.56 -7.48
N PHE A 25 15.22 0.26 -7.60
CA PHE A 25 14.25 -0.79 -7.85
C PHE A 25 13.15 -0.80 -6.79
N SER A 26 13.53 -0.86 -5.50
CA SER A 26 12.55 -0.95 -4.42
C SER A 26 11.69 0.31 -4.31
N SER A 27 12.27 1.49 -4.50
CA SER A 27 11.50 2.74 -4.60
C SER A 27 10.54 2.71 -5.79
N GLY A 28 10.97 2.21 -6.94
CA GLY A 28 10.15 2.06 -8.14
C GLY A 28 9.02 1.05 -8.01
N CYS A 29 9.22 -0.04 -7.24
CA CYS A 29 8.15 -1.01 -6.95
C CYS A 29 6.95 -0.39 -6.21
N SER A 30 7.14 0.76 -5.54
CA SER A 30 6.03 1.51 -4.95
C SER A 30 5.01 1.98 -5.99
N ALA A 31 5.41 2.16 -7.25
CA ALA A 31 4.50 2.52 -8.34
C ALA A 31 3.55 1.38 -8.77
N LEU A 32 3.89 0.13 -8.43
CA LEU A 32 3.06 -1.05 -8.73
C LEU A 32 2.01 -1.33 -7.64
N THR A 33 2.05 -0.55 -6.56
CA THR A 33 1.05 -0.62 -5.51
C THR A 33 -0.31 -0.13 -6.04
N GLY A 34 -1.41 -0.67 -5.51
CA GLY A 34 -2.75 -0.44 -6.06
C GLY A 34 -3.35 -1.61 -6.83
N ILE A 35 -2.53 -2.60 -7.25
CA ILE A 35 -3.06 -3.89 -7.74
C ILE A 35 -3.92 -4.62 -6.69
N GLU A 36 -3.68 -4.30 -5.43
CA GLU A 36 -4.39 -4.79 -4.24
C GLU A 36 -5.87 -4.40 -4.22
N ALA A 37 -6.22 -3.25 -4.81
CA ALA A 37 -7.59 -2.77 -4.82
C ALA A 37 -8.50 -3.78 -5.55
N VAL A 38 -8.00 -4.36 -6.63
CA VAL A 38 -8.73 -5.40 -7.39
C VAL A 38 -8.77 -6.71 -6.62
N SER A 39 -7.67 -7.14 -5.98
CA SER A 39 -7.63 -8.40 -5.22
C SER A 39 -8.51 -8.37 -3.97
N ASN A 40 -8.62 -7.22 -3.31
CA ASN A 40 -9.49 -7.02 -2.15
C ASN A 40 -10.97 -6.89 -2.56
N GLY A 41 -11.24 -6.45 -3.79
CA GLY A 41 -12.56 -6.24 -4.35
C GLY A 41 -13.17 -7.43 -5.10
N VAL A 42 -12.54 -8.62 -5.09
CA VAL A 42 -12.99 -9.78 -5.91
C VAL A 42 -14.46 -10.13 -5.70
N GLN A 43 -14.96 -10.00 -4.47
CA GLN A 43 -16.35 -10.30 -4.11
C GLN A 43 -17.38 -9.36 -4.75
N VAL A 44 -16.96 -8.18 -5.23
CA VAL A 44 -17.83 -7.16 -5.85
C VAL A 44 -18.06 -7.45 -7.34
N PHE A 45 -17.21 -8.26 -7.97
CA PHE A 45 -17.34 -8.57 -9.40
C PHE A 45 -18.57 -9.45 -9.68
N LYS A 46 -19.24 -9.19 -10.82
CA LYS A 46 -20.32 -10.06 -11.32
C LYS A 46 -19.80 -11.49 -11.56
N ALA A 47 -20.62 -12.49 -11.25
CA ALA A 47 -20.30 -13.89 -11.52
C ALA A 47 -20.04 -14.13 -13.01
N PRO A 48 -18.99 -14.89 -13.40
CA PRO A 48 -17.99 -15.55 -12.55
C PRO A 48 -16.92 -14.58 -12.00
N CYS A 49 -16.93 -14.36 -10.68
CA CYS A 49 -16.16 -13.29 -10.02
C CYS A 49 -14.65 -13.42 -10.25
N ALA A 50 -14.10 -14.64 -10.09
CA ALA A 50 -12.66 -14.89 -10.23
C ALA A 50 -12.14 -14.63 -11.66
N LYS A 51 -12.92 -14.99 -12.69
CA LYS A 51 -12.51 -14.82 -14.09
C LYS A 51 -12.55 -13.34 -14.49
N ASN A 52 -13.56 -12.62 -14.03
CA ASN A 52 -13.69 -11.19 -14.29
C ASN A 52 -12.61 -10.39 -13.56
N ALA A 53 -12.38 -10.67 -12.27
CA ALA A 53 -11.31 -10.04 -11.51
C ALA A 53 -9.93 -10.29 -12.14
N ASN A 54 -9.64 -11.52 -12.60
CA ASN A 54 -8.37 -11.82 -13.26
C ASN A 54 -8.19 -11.04 -14.57
N ARG A 55 -9.23 -10.94 -15.42
CA ARG A 55 -9.19 -10.15 -16.65
C ARG A 55 -8.92 -8.67 -16.37
N THR A 56 -9.59 -8.10 -15.36
CA THR A 56 -9.37 -6.72 -14.93
C THR A 56 -7.94 -6.52 -14.42
N LEU A 57 -7.43 -7.44 -13.59
CA LEU A 57 -6.06 -7.38 -13.09
C LEU A 57 -5.02 -7.41 -14.22
N MET A 58 -5.21 -8.28 -15.22
CA MET A 58 -4.34 -8.34 -16.40
C MET A 58 -4.36 -7.05 -17.22
N ALA A 59 -5.54 -6.48 -17.47
CA ALA A 59 -5.67 -5.23 -18.21
C ALA A 59 -5.00 -4.07 -17.45
N MET A 60 -5.21 -3.99 -16.14
CA MET A 60 -4.59 -2.97 -15.30
C MET A 60 -3.07 -3.11 -15.24
N ALA A 61 -2.54 -4.34 -15.11
CA ALA A 61 -1.11 -4.60 -15.15
C ALA A 61 -0.49 -4.19 -16.49
N LEU A 62 -1.17 -4.46 -17.61
CA LEU A 62 -0.72 -4.06 -18.93
C LEU A 62 -0.67 -2.54 -19.08
N ILE A 63 -1.74 -1.83 -18.68
CA ILE A 63 -1.81 -0.35 -18.75
C ILE A 63 -0.74 0.27 -17.85
N LEU A 64 -0.57 -0.24 -16.63
CA LEU A 64 0.43 0.28 -15.71
C LEU A 64 1.85 0.06 -16.26
N MET A 65 2.13 -1.13 -16.80
CA MET A 65 3.43 -1.43 -17.40
C MET A 65 3.72 -0.53 -18.61
N THR A 66 2.76 -0.33 -19.51
CA THR A 66 2.95 0.53 -20.69
C THR A 66 3.12 2.00 -20.29
N MET A 67 2.32 2.51 -19.36
CA MET A 67 2.46 3.90 -18.87
C MET A 67 3.76 4.11 -18.11
N PHE A 68 4.14 3.20 -17.21
CA PHE A 68 5.36 3.32 -16.43
C PHE A 68 6.60 3.29 -17.32
N LEU A 69 6.67 2.35 -18.26
CA LEU A 69 7.76 2.29 -19.24
C LEU A 69 7.78 3.54 -20.14
N GLY A 70 6.61 3.97 -20.64
CA GLY A 70 6.51 5.14 -21.50
C GLY A 70 6.98 6.43 -20.81
N VAL A 71 6.54 6.66 -19.57
CA VAL A 71 6.98 7.81 -18.76
C VAL A 71 8.48 7.71 -18.44
N THR A 72 8.99 6.51 -18.14
CA THR A 72 10.43 6.31 -17.86
C THR A 72 11.29 6.62 -19.09
N VAL A 73 10.92 6.13 -20.26
CA VAL A 73 11.64 6.40 -21.53
C VAL A 73 11.60 7.89 -21.88
N LEU A 74 10.46 8.55 -21.68
CA LEU A 74 10.34 10.00 -21.89
C LEU A 74 11.21 10.80 -20.91
N ALA A 75 11.20 10.42 -19.62
CA ALA A 75 12.00 11.09 -18.60
C ALA A 75 13.50 10.99 -18.88
N ASP A 76 13.96 9.81 -19.33
CA ASP A 76 15.35 9.57 -19.70
C ASP A 76 15.74 10.35 -20.97
N SER A 77 14.92 10.26 -22.03
CA SER A 77 15.18 10.95 -23.31
C SER A 77 15.25 12.48 -23.15
N LEU A 78 14.39 13.03 -22.28
CA LEU A 78 14.32 14.47 -21.99
C LEU A 78 15.32 14.91 -20.90
N HIS A 79 16.15 14.01 -20.37
CA HIS A 79 17.14 14.29 -19.31
C HIS A 79 16.54 15.03 -18.11
N ILE A 80 15.40 14.54 -17.62
CA ILE A 80 14.67 15.18 -16.54
C ILE A 80 15.32 14.87 -15.20
N TYR A 81 15.70 15.93 -14.49
CA TYR A 81 16.25 15.83 -13.14
C TYR A 81 15.17 16.10 -12.08
N PRO A 82 15.15 15.33 -10.97
CA PRO A 82 14.18 15.54 -9.91
C PRO A 82 14.34 16.93 -9.30
N ASN A 83 13.24 17.67 -9.21
CA ASN A 83 13.17 19.00 -8.60
C ASN A 83 12.18 18.97 -7.43
N ASN A 84 12.43 19.76 -6.39
CA ASN A 84 11.56 19.85 -5.21
C ASN A 84 10.26 20.62 -5.48
N THR A 85 10.15 21.34 -6.59
CA THR A 85 9.01 22.22 -6.90
C THR A 85 8.01 21.62 -7.88
N GLN A 86 8.41 20.65 -8.71
CA GLN A 86 7.58 20.09 -9.77
C GLN A 86 7.72 18.58 -9.89
N SER A 87 6.60 17.90 -10.12
CA SER A 87 6.60 16.46 -10.39
C SER A 87 7.29 16.14 -11.72
N VAL A 88 7.81 14.92 -11.86
CA VAL A 88 8.43 14.45 -13.12
C VAL A 88 7.43 14.56 -14.27
N LEU A 89 6.16 14.21 -14.05
CA LEU A 89 5.11 14.31 -15.06
C LEU A 89 4.86 15.77 -15.49
N SER A 90 4.94 16.72 -14.55
CA SER A 90 4.85 18.15 -14.83
C SER A 90 5.99 18.63 -15.72
N GLN A 91 7.21 18.17 -15.44
CA GLN A 91 8.39 18.54 -16.22
C GLN A 91 8.32 17.96 -17.64
N ILE A 92 7.91 16.69 -17.78
CA ILE A 92 7.67 16.07 -19.10
C ILE A 92 6.64 16.89 -19.88
N ALA A 93 5.52 17.24 -19.24
CA ALA A 93 4.44 17.97 -19.91
C ALA A 93 4.87 19.35 -20.41
N HIS A 94 5.66 20.08 -19.63
CA HIS A 94 6.22 21.36 -20.04
C HIS A 94 7.11 21.24 -21.28
N LEU A 95 7.99 20.23 -21.30
CA LEU A 95 8.94 20.02 -22.40
C LEU A 95 8.26 19.48 -23.67
N VAL A 96 7.24 18.63 -23.51
CA VAL A 96 6.55 17.98 -24.64
C VAL A 96 5.50 18.88 -25.27
N PHE A 97 4.68 19.58 -24.47
CA PHE A 97 3.59 20.41 -24.98
C PHE A 97 4.04 21.82 -25.38
N GLY A 98 5.18 22.30 -24.86
CA GLY A 98 5.74 23.61 -25.18
C GLY A 98 4.92 24.78 -24.64
N GLU A 99 5.36 26.01 -24.96
CA GLU A 99 4.80 27.26 -24.42
C GLU A 99 3.64 27.85 -25.26
N GLY A 100 3.22 27.18 -26.33
CA GLY A 100 2.10 27.65 -27.15
C GLY A 100 0.76 27.63 -26.39
N VAL A 101 -0.21 28.45 -26.79
CA VAL A 101 -1.55 28.53 -26.14
C VAL A 101 -2.22 27.14 -26.03
N ILE A 102 -2.09 26.31 -27.07
CA ILE A 102 -2.59 24.92 -27.08
C ILE A 102 -1.79 24.05 -26.10
N GLY A 103 -0.47 24.23 -26.04
CA GLY A 103 0.43 23.47 -25.15
C GLY A 103 0.16 23.76 -23.67
N VAL A 104 -0.04 25.03 -23.32
CA VAL A 104 -0.43 25.46 -21.98
C VAL A 104 -1.79 24.86 -21.59
N GLY A 105 -2.77 24.83 -22.52
CA GLY A 105 -4.06 24.18 -22.29
C GLY A 105 -3.94 22.68 -22.00
N LEU A 106 -3.14 21.95 -22.79
CA LEU A 106 -2.88 20.52 -22.59
C LEU A 106 -2.12 20.24 -21.29
N TYR A 107 -1.16 21.09 -20.93
CA TYR A 107 -0.45 21.03 -19.66
C TYR A 107 -1.42 21.10 -18.48
N TYR A 108 -2.28 22.12 -18.42
CA TYR A 108 -3.26 22.25 -17.34
C TYR A 108 -4.27 21.11 -17.33
N ALA A 109 -4.71 20.64 -18.50
CA ALA A 109 -5.58 19.47 -18.60
C ALA A 109 -4.94 18.22 -17.97
N LEU A 110 -3.65 17.97 -18.25
CA LEU A 110 -2.89 16.87 -17.65
C LEU A 110 -2.77 17.03 -16.13
N GLN A 111 -2.49 18.24 -15.63
CA GLN A 111 -2.38 18.50 -14.19
C GLN A 111 -3.71 18.26 -13.47
N VAL A 112 -4.81 18.77 -14.03
CA VAL A 112 -6.16 18.56 -13.49
C VAL A 112 -6.52 17.08 -13.52
N ALA A 113 -6.25 16.37 -14.61
CA ALA A 113 -6.47 14.92 -14.69
C ALA A 113 -5.64 14.16 -13.64
N THR A 114 -4.37 14.52 -13.45
CA THR A 114 -3.49 13.92 -12.45
C THR A 114 -4.03 14.14 -11.03
N ALA A 115 -4.45 15.37 -10.71
CA ALA A 115 -5.07 15.69 -9.42
C ALA A 115 -6.36 14.90 -9.18
N LEU A 116 -7.23 14.78 -10.19
CA LEU A 116 -8.46 14.00 -10.10
C LEU A 116 -8.19 12.51 -9.88
N ILE A 117 -7.18 11.94 -10.55
CA ILE A 117 -6.78 10.54 -10.35
C ILE A 117 -6.27 10.32 -8.92
N LEU A 118 -5.46 11.24 -8.38
CA LEU A 118 -4.97 11.15 -6.99
C LEU A 118 -6.11 11.27 -5.96
N LEU A 119 -7.09 12.14 -6.22
CA LEU A 119 -8.30 12.25 -5.38
C LEU A 119 -9.13 10.96 -5.42
N LEU A 120 -9.28 10.35 -6.61
CA LEU A 120 -9.99 9.07 -6.75
C LEU A 120 -9.24 7.92 -6.06
N ALA A 121 -7.91 7.93 -6.09
CA ALA A 121 -7.09 6.97 -5.36
C ALA A 121 -7.31 7.09 -3.84
N ALA A 122 -7.34 8.32 -3.30
CA ALA A 122 -7.65 8.54 -1.88
C ALA A 122 -9.05 8.02 -1.52
N ASN A 123 -10.06 8.26 -2.37
CA ASN A 123 -11.42 7.74 -2.18
C ASN A 123 -11.48 6.20 -2.14
N THR A 124 -10.60 5.52 -2.88
CA THR A 124 -10.51 4.05 -2.84
C THR A 124 -10.06 3.55 -1.46
N SER A 125 -9.13 4.25 -0.80
CA SER A 125 -8.72 3.93 0.58
C SER A 125 -9.86 4.19 1.58
N PHE A 126 -10.59 5.30 1.45
CA PHE A 126 -11.73 5.63 2.33
C PHE A 126 -12.91 4.67 2.18
N SER A 127 -13.11 4.09 1.00
CA SER A 127 -14.13 3.07 0.79
C SER A 127 -13.67 1.66 1.20
N GLY A 128 -12.38 1.36 1.12
CA GLY A 128 -11.81 0.06 1.48
C GLY A 128 -11.61 -0.16 2.98
N PHE A 129 -11.16 0.85 3.72
CA PHE A 129 -10.81 0.72 5.14
C PHE A 129 -11.98 0.26 6.03
N PRO A 130 -13.21 0.80 5.92
CA PRO A 130 -14.31 0.36 6.78
C PRO A 130 -14.60 -1.13 6.66
N ARG A 131 -14.42 -1.72 5.47
CA ARG A 131 -14.60 -3.17 5.24
C ARG A 131 -13.51 -4.00 5.92
N LEU A 132 -12.26 -3.54 5.91
CA LEU A 132 -11.18 -4.22 6.63
C LEU A 132 -11.37 -4.12 8.15
N ALA A 133 -11.74 -2.94 8.63
CA ALA A 133 -12.01 -2.69 10.04
C ALA A 133 -13.18 -3.55 10.55
N SER A 134 -14.24 -3.72 9.76
CA SER A 134 -15.37 -4.57 10.16
C SER A 134 -15.01 -6.05 10.25
N ILE A 135 -14.17 -6.56 9.34
CA ILE A 135 -13.70 -7.97 9.39
C ILE A 135 -12.85 -8.20 10.65
N LEU A 136 -11.97 -7.27 11.01
CA LEU A 136 -11.19 -7.36 12.25
C LEU A 136 -12.07 -7.23 13.51
N ALA A 137 -13.09 -6.35 13.47
CA ALA A 137 -14.02 -6.17 14.58
C ALA A 137 -14.93 -7.38 14.78
N GLU A 138 -15.29 -8.10 13.71
CA GLU A 138 -16.03 -9.38 13.79
C GLU A 138 -15.25 -10.45 14.56
N HIS A 139 -13.91 -10.42 14.46
CA HIS A 139 -13.01 -11.29 15.22
C HIS A 139 -12.58 -10.70 16.58
N ASN A 140 -13.27 -9.68 17.09
CA ASN A 140 -12.98 -9.02 18.38
C ASN A 140 -11.57 -8.39 18.50
N TYR A 141 -10.90 -8.06 17.38
CA TYR A 141 -9.60 -7.34 17.41
C TYR A 141 -9.75 -5.82 17.31
N LEU A 142 -10.97 -5.33 17.06
CA LEU A 142 -11.33 -3.92 17.00
C LEU A 142 -12.63 -3.67 17.77
N PRO A 143 -12.92 -2.41 18.18
CA PRO A 143 -14.13 -2.08 18.91
C PRO A 143 -15.39 -2.53 18.17
N ARG A 144 -16.36 -3.12 18.89
CA ARG A 144 -17.61 -3.67 18.34
C ARG A 144 -18.41 -2.65 17.50
N GLN A 145 -18.23 -1.33 17.73
CA GLN A 145 -18.85 -0.26 16.94
C GLN A 145 -18.45 -0.29 15.44
N LEU A 146 -17.32 -0.90 15.09
CA LEU A 146 -16.85 -1.02 13.71
C LEU A 146 -17.39 -2.27 12.99
N ARG A 147 -18.08 -3.17 13.69
CA ARG A 147 -18.59 -4.44 13.13
C ARG A 147 -19.77 -4.27 12.16
N ASN A 148 -20.62 -3.27 12.36
CA ASN A 148 -21.94 -3.19 11.72
C ASN A 148 -21.94 -2.44 10.37
N ILE A 149 -21.43 -3.06 9.30
CA ILE A 149 -21.42 -2.46 7.93
C ILE A 149 -22.82 -1.99 7.48
N GLY A 150 -23.89 -2.64 7.94
CA GLY A 150 -25.27 -2.37 7.51
C GLY A 150 -25.91 -1.09 8.05
N ASP A 151 -25.39 -0.54 9.16
CA ASP A 151 -25.84 0.75 9.67
C ASP A 151 -24.91 1.83 9.14
N ARG A 152 -25.48 2.87 8.52
CA ARG A 152 -24.75 4.02 7.96
C ARG A 152 -23.74 4.61 8.98
N LEU A 153 -24.01 4.43 10.28
CA LEU A 153 -23.14 4.81 11.39
C LEU A 153 -21.79 4.08 11.44
N ALA A 154 -21.71 2.75 11.30
CA ALA A 154 -20.41 2.06 11.46
C ALA A 154 -19.47 2.33 10.27
N TYR A 155 -20.05 2.44 9.07
CA TYR A 155 -19.33 2.90 7.88
C TYR A 155 -18.78 4.32 8.08
N SER A 156 -19.57 5.22 8.67
CA SER A 156 -19.14 6.58 9.02
C SER A 156 -18.03 6.61 10.08
N ASN A 157 -18.09 5.77 11.10
CA ASN A 157 -17.05 5.70 12.15
C ASN A 157 -15.70 5.28 11.59
N GLY A 158 -15.68 4.30 10.68
CA GLY A 158 -14.46 3.88 9.98
C GLY A 158 -13.85 5.01 9.13
N ILE A 159 -14.69 5.77 8.40
CA ILE A 159 -14.25 6.91 7.60
C ILE A 159 -13.69 8.02 8.48
N ILE A 160 -14.38 8.39 9.56
CA ILE A 160 -13.95 9.44 10.49
C ILE A 160 -12.61 9.06 11.14
N MET A 161 -12.47 7.81 11.60
CA MET A 161 -11.22 7.32 12.16
C MET A 161 -10.07 7.42 11.17
N LEU A 162 -10.27 6.98 9.92
CA LEU A 162 -9.26 7.10 8.88
C LEU A 162 -8.92 8.56 8.55
N ALA A 163 -9.92 9.44 8.53
CA ALA A 163 -9.73 10.87 8.28
C ALA A 163 -8.88 11.53 9.37
N ILE A 164 -9.15 11.23 10.65
CA ILE A 164 -8.35 11.73 11.77
C ILE A 164 -6.89 11.25 11.65
N ILE A 165 -6.68 9.96 11.38
CA ILE A 165 -5.33 9.40 11.20
C ILE A 165 -4.62 10.05 10.02
N ALA A 166 -5.30 10.24 8.89
CA ALA A 166 -4.75 10.90 7.71
C ALA A 166 -4.38 12.36 8.00
N ILE A 167 -5.22 13.12 8.70
CA ILE A 167 -4.94 14.50 9.10
C ILE A 167 -3.71 14.55 10.01
N VAL A 168 -3.62 13.67 11.01
CA VAL A 168 -2.47 13.58 11.92
C VAL A 168 -1.18 13.30 11.14
N LEU A 169 -1.21 12.34 10.20
CA LEU A 169 -0.05 12.04 9.36
C LEU A 169 0.35 13.21 8.46
N VAL A 170 -0.61 13.90 7.83
CA VAL A 170 -0.34 15.07 6.99
C VAL A 170 0.31 16.20 7.78
N ILE A 171 -0.20 16.48 8.99
CA ILE A 171 0.36 17.50 9.88
C ILE A 171 1.76 17.08 10.38
N ALA A 172 1.92 15.85 10.84
CA ALA A 172 3.18 15.35 11.41
C ALA A 172 4.32 15.31 10.38
N PHE A 173 4.03 14.96 9.12
CA PHE A 173 5.00 14.89 8.04
C PHE A 173 5.01 16.13 7.14
N GLN A 174 4.25 17.18 7.49
CA GLN A 174 4.15 18.43 6.72
C GLN A 174 3.82 18.21 5.24
N ALA A 175 2.97 17.23 4.93
CA ALA A 175 2.63 16.79 3.57
C ALA A 175 3.83 16.40 2.68
N ASN A 176 4.98 16.03 3.27
CA ASN A 176 6.16 15.65 2.49
C ASN A 176 6.05 14.22 1.95
N THR A 177 5.89 14.11 0.63
CA THR A 177 5.78 12.83 -0.08
C THR A 177 7.04 11.98 0.03
N HIS A 178 8.23 12.56 0.17
CA HIS A 178 9.49 11.81 0.31
C HIS A 178 9.57 11.00 1.61
N SER A 179 8.85 11.41 2.64
CA SER A 179 8.75 10.68 3.92
C SER A 179 7.50 9.80 4.00
N LEU A 180 6.39 10.23 3.40
CA LEU A 180 5.13 9.49 3.40
C LEU A 180 5.16 8.24 2.49
N ILE A 181 5.79 8.32 1.32
CA ILE A 181 5.85 7.20 0.36
C ILE A 181 6.58 5.98 0.99
N PRO A 182 7.77 6.11 1.60
CA PRO A 182 8.42 4.97 2.25
C PRO A 182 7.59 4.36 3.39
N LEU A 183 6.92 5.20 4.19
CA LEU A 183 6.05 4.74 5.28
C LEU A 183 4.96 3.80 4.74
N TYR A 184 4.31 4.20 3.64
CA TYR A 184 3.32 3.41 2.92
C TYR A 184 3.91 2.13 2.33
N SER A 185 5.02 2.22 1.60
CA SER A 185 5.62 1.08 0.91
C SER A 185 6.06 -0.03 1.86
N ILE A 186 6.58 0.31 3.04
CA ILE A 186 6.96 -0.67 4.08
C ILE A 186 5.74 -1.49 4.51
N GLY A 187 4.60 -0.82 4.76
CA GLY A 187 3.35 -1.49 5.12
C GLY A 187 2.86 -2.44 4.02
N VAL A 188 2.86 -1.98 2.77
CA VAL A 188 2.42 -2.77 1.62
C VAL A 188 3.32 -3.97 1.37
N PHE A 189 4.64 -3.79 1.33
CA PHE A 189 5.55 -4.91 1.09
C PHE A 189 5.55 -5.91 2.25
N LEU A 190 5.37 -5.46 3.49
CA LEU A 190 5.20 -6.35 4.63
C LEU A 190 3.92 -7.19 4.48
N ALA A 191 2.78 -6.56 4.14
CA ALA A 191 1.52 -7.24 3.91
C ALA A 191 1.62 -8.24 2.75
N PHE A 192 2.30 -7.87 1.66
CA PHE A 192 2.56 -8.78 0.54
C PHE A 192 3.42 -9.96 0.91
N SER A 193 4.54 -9.76 1.62
CA SER A 193 5.39 -10.86 2.06
C SER A 193 4.62 -11.84 2.94
N LEU A 194 3.81 -11.34 3.88
CA LEU A 194 2.95 -12.17 4.74
C LEU A 194 1.87 -12.91 3.95
N SER A 195 1.23 -12.24 2.99
CA SER A 195 0.21 -12.84 2.12
C SER A 195 0.79 -13.95 1.25
N GLN A 196 1.93 -13.71 0.60
CA GLN A 196 2.62 -14.69 -0.24
C GLN A 196 3.11 -15.89 0.57
N ALA A 197 3.67 -15.66 1.77
CA ALA A 197 4.02 -16.74 2.70
C ALA A 197 2.79 -17.58 3.10
N GLY A 198 1.65 -16.92 3.36
CA GLY A 198 0.39 -17.58 3.68
C GLY A 198 -0.13 -18.46 2.54
N VAL A 199 -0.12 -17.95 1.31
CA VAL A 199 -0.54 -18.70 0.11
C VAL A 199 0.41 -19.86 -0.17
N ALA A 200 1.72 -19.66 -0.05
CA ALA A 200 2.71 -20.72 -0.18
C ALA A 200 2.44 -21.86 0.83
N ARG A 201 2.29 -21.50 2.11
CA ARG A 201 1.98 -22.47 3.18
C ARG A 201 0.66 -23.19 2.94
N TYR A 202 -0.37 -22.48 2.46
CA TYR A 202 -1.68 -23.05 2.15
C TYR A 202 -1.58 -24.15 1.08
N PHE A 203 -0.89 -23.88 -0.04
CA PHE A 203 -0.73 -24.86 -1.12
C PHE A 203 0.18 -26.03 -0.73
N ILE A 204 1.25 -25.78 0.02
CA ILE A 204 2.16 -26.83 0.52
C ILE A 204 1.42 -27.78 1.47
N LYS A 205 0.62 -27.23 2.41
CA LYS A 205 -0.09 -28.02 3.42
C LYS A 205 -1.22 -28.86 2.82
N ARG A 206 -1.97 -28.32 1.85
CA ARG A 206 -3.12 -29.02 1.25
C ARG A 206 -2.79 -29.88 0.04
N ARG A 207 -1.56 -29.80 -0.51
CA ARG A 207 -1.08 -30.59 -1.67
C ARG A 207 -2.09 -30.61 -2.84
N LEU A 208 -2.72 -29.46 -3.10
CA LEU A 208 -3.74 -29.32 -4.15
C LEU A 208 -3.12 -29.49 -5.55
N ASN A 209 -3.96 -29.68 -6.58
CA ASN A 209 -3.49 -29.77 -7.96
C ASN A 209 -2.65 -28.55 -8.36
N GLY A 210 -1.44 -28.81 -8.86
CA GLY A 210 -0.45 -27.80 -9.21
C GLY A 210 0.21 -27.11 -8.01
N TRP A 211 0.20 -27.72 -6.82
CA TRP A 211 0.76 -27.10 -5.61
C TRP A 211 2.23 -26.69 -5.78
N LEU A 212 3.07 -27.49 -6.46
CA LEU A 212 4.48 -27.16 -6.71
C LEU A 212 4.65 -25.83 -7.43
N TRP A 213 3.91 -25.63 -8.53
CA TRP A 213 3.96 -24.41 -9.32
C TRP A 213 3.40 -23.23 -8.53
N LYS A 214 2.22 -23.39 -7.93
CA LYS A 214 1.53 -22.31 -7.21
C LYS A 214 2.29 -21.88 -5.95
N SER A 215 2.86 -22.82 -5.21
CA SER A 215 3.72 -22.50 -4.06
C SER A 215 5.06 -21.93 -4.52
N GLY A 216 5.66 -22.44 -5.61
CA GLY A 216 6.89 -21.90 -6.18
C GLY A 216 6.77 -20.42 -6.54
N VAL A 217 5.72 -20.04 -7.27
CA VAL A 217 5.44 -18.64 -7.62
C VAL A 217 5.25 -17.78 -6.36
N SER A 218 4.51 -18.29 -5.36
CA SER A 218 4.27 -17.55 -4.10
C SER A 218 5.55 -17.39 -3.27
N ILE A 219 6.44 -18.39 -3.26
CA ILE A 219 7.73 -18.34 -2.56
C ILE A 219 8.64 -17.30 -3.22
N VAL A 220 8.73 -17.30 -4.55
CA VAL A 220 9.50 -16.28 -5.28
C VAL A 220 8.95 -14.89 -4.97
N GLY A 221 7.62 -14.73 -5.02
CA GLY A 221 6.95 -13.48 -4.63
C GLY A 221 7.32 -13.04 -3.21
N CYS A 222 7.24 -13.95 -2.23
CA CYS A 222 7.60 -13.69 -0.84
C CYS A 222 9.07 -13.25 -0.69
N ILE A 223 10.00 -13.89 -1.39
CA ILE A 223 11.42 -13.54 -1.36
C ILE A 223 11.62 -12.14 -1.95
N THR A 224 11.07 -11.89 -3.14
CA THR A 224 11.21 -10.59 -3.84
C THR A 224 10.61 -9.45 -3.02
N THR A 225 9.41 -9.61 -2.46
CA THR A 225 8.78 -8.56 -1.64
C THR A 225 9.49 -8.36 -0.30
N SER A 226 10.06 -9.43 0.27
CA SER A 226 10.86 -9.33 1.51
C SER A 226 12.18 -8.60 1.27
N ILE A 227 12.85 -8.86 0.14
CA ILE A 227 14.05 -8.11 -0.26
C ILE A 227 13.69 -6.63 -0.45
N ALA A 228 12.60 -6.32 -1.16
CA ALA A 228 12.16 -4.95 -1.37
C ALA A 228 11.87 -4.23 -0.03
N PHE A 229 11.16 -4.92 0.89
CA PHE A 229 10.90 -4.44 2.25
C PHE A 229 12.19 -4.11 3.01
N ILE A 230 13.16 -5.03 3.05
CA ILE A 230 14.44 -4.83 3.75
C ILE A 230 15.19 -3.63 3.17
N VAL A 231 15.27 -3.55 1.83
CA VAL A 231 15.99 -2.46 1.15
C VAL A 231 15.34 -1.10 1.43
N ILE A 232 14.02 -0.99 1.42
CA ILE A 232 13.32 0.27 1.76
C ILE A 232 13.52 0.59 3.24
N ALA A 233 13.36 -0.40 4.12
CA ALA A 233 13.51 -0.21 5.56
C ALA A 233 14.89 0.35 5.92
N GLU A 234 15.97 -0.20 5.35
CA GLU A 234 17.32 0.31 5.57
C GLU A 234 17.56 1.66 4.88
N SER A 235 17.18 1.80 3.61
CA SER A 235 17.53 2.99 2.83
C SER A 235 16.76 4.25 3.25
N LYS A 236 15.56 4.09 3.81
CA LYS A 236 14.68 5.19 4.21
C LYS A 236 14.52 5.27 5.72
N PHE A 237 15.33 4.54 6.49
CA PHE A 237 15.30 4.56 7.96
C PHE A 237 15.39 5.99 8.49
N THR A 238 16.36 6.76 8.01
CA THR A 238 16.58 8.16 8.40
C THR A 238 15.54 9.14 7.84
N SER A 239 14.82 8.75 6.77
CA SER A 239 13.78 9.58 6.14
C SER A 239 12.40 9.46 6.80
N GLY A 240 12.28 8.67 7.87
CA GLY A 240 11.03 8.48 8.64
C GLY A 240 10.47 7.06 8.64
N ALA A 241 11.11 6.10 7.96
CA ALA A 241 10.66 4.71 7.95
C ALA A 241 10.64 4.04 9.34
N TRP A 242 11.50 4.50 10.27
CA TRP A 242 11.55 4.02 11.64
C TRP A 242 10.19 4.10 12.36
N VAL A 243 9.34 5.05 11.96
CA VAL A 243 7.99 5.24 12.53
C VAL A 243 7.12 4.00 12.32
N VAL A 244 7.24 3.29 11.19
CA VAL A 244 6.47 2.05 10.95
C VAL A 244 6.82 0.98 11.97
N PHE A 245 8.11 0.84 12.30
CA PHE A 245 8.59 -0.13 13.27
C PHE A 245 8.11 0.16 14.70
N LEU A 246 7.65 1.38 14.98
CA LEU A 246 7.00 1.75 16.23
C LEU A 246 5.47 1.56 16.15
N ILE A 247 4.85 2.06 15.09
CA ILE A 247 3.40 2.02 14.90
C ILE A 247 2.89 0.59 14.75
N ALA A 248 3.56 -0.28 13.99
CA ALA A 248 3.08 -1.63 13.73
C ALA A 248 2.99 -2.49 15.01
N PRO A 249 4.03 -2.58 15.88
CA PRO A 249 3.90 -3.25 17.17
C PRO A 249 2.87 -2.61 18.10
N LEU A 250 2.77 -1.28 18.12
CA LEU A 250 1.78 -0.57 18.92
C LEU A 250 0.35 -0.92 18.51
N LEU A 251 0.07 -0.98 17.20
CA LEU A 251 -1.23 -1.40 16.67
C LEU A 251 -1.54 -2.86 17.01
N LEU A 252 -0.56 -3.76 16.86
CA LEU A 252 -0.73 -5.17 17.23
C LEU A 252 -1.02 -5.32 18.73
N TYR A 253 -0.31 -4.58 19.58
CA TYR A 253 -0.56 -4.55 21.02
C TYR A 253 -1.97 -4.03 21.34
N LEU A 254 -2.42 -2.97 20.67
CA LEU A 254 -3.77 -2.43 20.84
C LEU A 254 -4.84 -3.45 20.42
N PHE A 255 -4.68 -4.11 19.27
CA PHE A 255 -5.59 -5.15 18.82
C PHE A 255 -5.64 -6.33 19.80
N TYR A 256 -4.49 -6.76 20.31
CA TYR A 256 -4.41 -7.82 21.30
C TYR A 256 -5.09 -7.42 22.62
N LYS A 257 -4.88 -6.20 23.09
CA LYS A 257 -5.51 -5.68 24.32
C LYS A 257 -7.03 -5.61 24.20
N VAL A 258 -7.55 -5.15 23.04
CA VAL A 258 -8.99 -5.15 22.76
C VAL A 258 -9.54 -6.58 22.77
N HIS A 259 -8.83 -7.52 22.15
CA HIS A 259 -9.22 -8.92 22.13
C HIS A 259 -9.24 -9.55 23.53
N SER A 260 -8.20 -9.33 24.33
CA SER A 260 -8.13 -9.80 25.73
C SER A 260 -9.28 -9.24 26.56
N HIS A 261 -9.53 -7.93 26.45
CA HIS A 261 -10.62 -7.28 27.18
C HIS A 261 -11.99 -7.89 26.86
N TYR A 262 -12.26 -8.19 25.59
CA TYR A 262 -13.51 -8.86 25.23
C TYR A 262 -13.58 -10.30 25.74
N HIS A 263 -12.46 -11.01 25.76
CA HIS A 263 -12.40 -12.37 26.31
C HIS A 263 -12.69 -12.40 27.81
N GLU A 264 -12.13 -11.45 28.57
CA GLU A 264 -12.39 -11.26 30.01
C GLU A 264 -13.87 -10.97 30.27
N VAL A 265 -14.47 -10.04 29.52
CA VAL A 265 -15.90 -9.69 29.67
C VAL A 265 -16.81 -10.87 29.32
N ASP A 266 -16.51 -11.62 28.26
CA ASP A 266 -17.30 -12.79 27.87
C ASP A 266 -17.20 -13.92 28.93
N GLN A 267 -16.06 -14.08 29.60
CA GLN A 267 -15.89 -15.02 30.71
C GLN A 267 -16.69 -14.61 31.95
N GLU A 268 -16.69 -13.33 32.32
CA GLU A 268 -17.46 -12.81 33.47
C GLU A 268 -18.96 -12.97 33.25
N LEU A 269 -19.46 -12.68 32.04
CA LEU A 269 -20.87 -12.84 31.69
C LEU A 269 -21.31 -14.31 31.67
N ALA A 270 -20.44 -15.21 31.20
CA ALA A 270 -20.72 -16.65 31.21
C ALA A 270 -20.87 -17.18 32.65
N CYS A 271 -20.02 -16.72 33.57
CA CYS A 271 -20.07 -17.11 34.98
C CYS A 271 -21.32 -16.56 35.68
N SER A 272 -21.71 -15.31 35.39
CA SER A 272 -22.91 -14.69 35.96
C SER A 272 -24.22 -15.33 35.45
N GLY A 273 -24.29 -15.72 34.17
CA GLY A 273 -25.44 -16.43 33.61
C GLY A 273 -25.66 -17.83 34.21
N GLN A 274 -24.57 -18.51 34.57
CA GLN A 274 -24.63 -19.83 35.21
C GLN A 274 -25.13 -19.75 36.66
N VAL A 275 -24.70 -18.74 37.42
CA VAL A 275 -25.21 -18.46 38.78
C VAL A 275 -26.71 -18.15 38.75
N ILE A 276 -27.21 -17.41 37.77
CA ILE A 276 -28.64 -17.10 37.64
C ILE A 276 -29.44 -18.38 37.37
N LEU A 277 -29.00 -19.27 36.47
CA LEU A 277 -29.70 -20.53 36.18
C LEU A 277 -29.73 -21.49 37.37
N ASP A 278 -28.66 -21.54 38.17
CA ASP A 278 -28.60 -22.36 39.40
C ASP A 278 -29.46 -21.80 40.54
N THR A 279 -29.87 -20.53 40.48
CA THR A 279 -30.77 -19.91 41.49
C THR A 279 -32.26 -20.16 41.19
N PHE A 280 -32.59 -20.60 39.96
CA PHE A 280 -33.96 -20.86 39.51
C PHE A 280 -34.29 -22.36 39.37
N ASN A 281 -33.37 -23.26 39.72
CA ASN A 281 -33.58 -24.70 39.87
C ASN A 281 -33.57 -25.10 41.36
#